data_AF-A0A6L8ND26-F1
#
_entry.id   AF-A0A6L8ND26-F1
#
_cell.length_a   1.000
_cell.length_b   1.000
_cell.length_c   1.000
_cell.angle_alpha   90.00
_cell.angle_beta   90.00
_cell.angle_gamma   90.00
#
_symmetry.space_group_name_H-M   'P 1'
#
loop_
_entity.id
_entity.type
_entity.pdbx_description
1 polymer ?
#
loop_
_entity_poly.entity_id
_entity_poly.type
_entity_poly.pdbx_seq_one_letter_code
_entity_poly.pdbx_strand_id
1 'polypeptide(L)'
;GAEAAAEAAAGLGTPEGDRLAAWLRGEGPRLPGLVPRSRGRRKDREAEEPAGEGQQVAPRGRFGNVREQLAVRREFPRAFHWLGRDMELGKSCGTWSRWQPYWAFVLPYEREVLADWLHDPMVKGVEWESRDVAAALPVLAEAEGAHGHAGHDGPAGHRLHRVVGVGMGSAVADDRLAAVDALLMLAARGQLDHRVLGLELADLVNHGVVMPTRIADALHTAASGGAYATVWSVIGPALPGLIRSVPVNRGLGRILAIAAECAERSLPAGVGEIPGLAELAARKGTSQAVVQAGRLRRALSAAPGSTDTPPGGTTH
;
A
#
# COMPACT_ATOMS: atom_id res chain seq x y z
N GLY A 1 -30.14 4.24 7.99
CA GLY A 1 -29.16 3.16 8.21
C GLY A 1 -29.42 2.03 7.23
N ALA A 2 -28.47 1.10 7.07
CA ALA A 2 -28.57 0.01 6.09
C ALA A 2 -29.88 -0.82 6.21
N GLU A 3 -30.33 -1.09 7.44
CA GLU A 3 -31.59 -1.84 7.66
C GLU A 3 -32.84 -1.08 7.17
N ALA A 4 -32.96 0.21 7.49
CA ALA A 4 -34.07 1.04 7.00
C ALA A 4 -34.07 1.16 5.47
N ALA A 5 -32.89 1.16 4.84
CA ALA A 5 -32.78 1.13 3.39
C ALA A 5 -33.17 -0.25 2.81
N ALA A 6 -32.85 -1.34 3.52
CA ALA A 6 -33.25 -2.70 3.15
C ALA A 6 -34.77 -2.90 3.28
N GLU A 7 -35.39 -2.38 4.34
CA GLU A 7 -36.85 -2.38 4.51
C GLU A 7 -37.55 -1.56 3.41
N ALA A 8 -37.03 -0.37 3.09
CA ALA A 8 -37.55 0.45 2.00
C ALA A 8 -37.43 -0.26 0.64
N ALA A 9 -36.30 -0.95 0.39
CA ALA A 9 -36.08 -1.72 -0.83
C ALA A 9 -37.05 -2.92 -0.94
N ALA A 10 -37.25 -3.67 0.15
CA ALA A 10 -38.24 -4.76 0.18
C ALA A 10 -39.68 -4.23 0.03
N GLY A 11 -39.96 -3.05 0.59
CA GLY A 11 -41.25 -2.35 0.46
C GLY A 11 -41.64 -1.95 -0.96
N LEU A 12 -40.71 -2.02 -1.93
CA LEU A 12 -41.01 -1.85 -3.35
C LEU A 12 -41.86 -3.02 -3.91
N GLY A 13 -41.87 -4.18 -3.24
CA GLY A 13 -42.68 -5.33 -3.63
C GLY A 13 -42.28 -5.96 -4.97
N THR A 14 -41.06 -5.70 -5.44
CA THR A 14 -40.52 -6.26 -6.68
C THR A 14 -39.40 -7.26 -6.40
N PRO A 15 -39.17 -8.26 -7.28
CA PRO A 15 -38.02 -9.16 -7.16
C PRO A 15 -36.68 -8.44 -7.05
N GLU A 16 -36.53 -7.29 -7.73
CA GLU A 16 -35.35 -6.44 -7.67
C GLU A 16 -35.23 -5.72 -6.32
N GLY A 17 -36.35 -5.32 -5.72
CA GLY A 17 -36.42 -4.71 -4.40
C GLY A 17 -36.00 -5.70 -3.30
N ASP A 18 -36.51 -6.92 -3.34
CA ASP A 18 -36.11 -8.01 -2.44
C ASP A 18 -34.61 -8.34 -2.59
N ARG A 19 -34.12 -8.35 -3.83
CA ARG A 19 -32.71 -8.59 -4.12
C ARG A 19 -31.81 -7.48 -3.56
N LEU A 20 -32.18 -6.21 -3.75
CA LEU A 20 -31.46 -5.08 -3.17
C LEU A 20 -31.50 -5.12 -1.63
N ALA A 21 -32.63 -5.49 -1.04
CA ALA A 21 -32.76 -5.63 0.40
C ALA A 21 -31.84 -6.73 0.95
N ALA A 22 -31.74 -7.87 0.29
CA ALA A 22 -30.79 -8.94 0.65
C ALA A 22 -29.33 -8.47 0.58
N TRP A 23 -28.97 -7.68 -0.44
CA TRP A 23 -27.63 -7.08 -0.54
C TRP A 23 -27.31 -6.12 0.60
N LEU A 24 -28.26 -5.23 0.94
CA LEU A 24 -28.11 -4.25 2.02
C LEU A 24 -27.99 -4.92 3.40
N ARG A 25 -28.53 -6.13 3.57
CA ARG A 25 -28.37 -6.95 4.78
C ARG A 25 -27.12 -7.83 4.78
N GLY A 26 -26.33 -7.82 3.70
CA GLY A 26 -25.12 -8.65 3.56
C GLY A 26 -25.39 -10.11 3.20
N GLU A 27 -26.60 -10.44 2.77
CA GLU A 27 -27.03 -11.77 2.30
C GLU A 27 -26.85 -11.95 0.78
N GLY A 28 -26.46 -10.88 0.07
CA GLY A 28 -26.13 -10.90 -1.34
C GLY A 28 -24.81 -11.64 -1.67
N PRO A 29 -24.58 -12.00 -2.94
CA PRO A 29 -23.32 -12.57 -3.39
C PRO A 29 -22.18 -11.56 -3.16
N ARG A 30 -21.13 -12.02 -2.48
CA ARG A 30 -19.93 -11.21 -2.24
C ARG A 30 -19.12 -11.08 -3.53
N LEU A 31 -18.36 -10.00 -3.63
CA LEU A 31 -17.48 -9.81 -4.78
C LEU A 31 -16.29 -10.78 -4.73
N PRO A 32 -15.78 -11.23 -5.90
CA PRO A 32 -14.73 -12.24 -5.94
C PRO A 32 -13.44 -11.70 -5.31
N GLY A 33 -12.97 -12.30 -4.22
CA GLY A 33 -11.61 -12.05 -3.72
C GLY A 33 -10.56 -12.79 -4.56
N LEU A 34 -9.31 -12.32 -4.60
CA LEU A 34 -8.23 -13.19 -5.09
C LEU A 34 -7.93 -14.26 -4.05
N VAL A 35 -7.86 -15.50 -4.50
CA VAL A 35 -7.41 -16.62 -3.67
C VAL A 35 -6.03 -17.04 -4.18
N PRO A 36 -5.01 -17.10 -3.30
CA PRO A 36 -3.70 -17.62 -3.65
C PRO A 36 -3.85 -19.03 -4.20
N ARG A 37 -3.17 -19.36 -5.31
CA ARG A 37 -3.08 -20.76 -5.71
C ARG A 37 -2.32 -21.52 -4.63
N SER A 38 -3.01 -22.45 -3.95
CA SER A 38 -2.31 -23.58 -3.33
C SER A 38 -1.42 -24.20 -4.41
N ARG A 39 -0.11 -24.36 -4.15
CA ARG A 39 0.80 -25.14 -5.00
C ARG A 39 0.27 -26.57 -5.08
N GLY A 40 -0.69 -26.79 -5.98
CA GLY A 40 -1.14 -28.12 -6.34
C GLY A 40 0.06 -28.79 -6.97
N ARG A 41 0.62 -29.76 -6.25
CA ARG A 41 1.61 -30.73 -6.74
C ARG A 41 1.06 -31.30 -8.05
N ARG A 42 1.47 -30.73 -9.18
CA ARG A 42 1.20 -31.31 -10.49
C ARG A 42 2.14 -32.50 -10.59
N LYS A 43 1.64 -33.66 -10.16
CA LYS A 43 2.18 -34.93 -10.62
C LYS A 43 1.90 -35.00 -12.12
N ASP A 44 2.92 -35.44 -12.85
CA ASP A 44 2.89 -35.99 -14.21
C ASP A 44 3.49 -35.10 -15.31
N ARG A 45 4.79 -35.38 -15.51
CA ARG A 45 5.55 -35.66 -16.74
C ARG A 45 5.95 -34.53 -17.71
N GLU A 46 7.26 -34.29 -17.65
CA GLU A 46 8.23 -34.30 -18.77
C GLU A 46 8.18 -33.16 -19.80
N ALA A 47 9.00 -32.13 -19.54
CA ALA A 47 10.15 -31.80 -20.37
C ALA A 47 11.13 -30.96 -19.53
N GLU A 48 12.33 -31.49 -19.29
CA GLU A 48 13.44 -30.78 -18.65
C GLU A 48 13.92 -29.66 -19.57
N GLU A 49 13.82 -28.41 -19.09
CA GLU A 49 14.72 -27.34 -19.51
C GLU A 49 15.58 -26.96 -18.30
N PRO A 50 16.89 -26.72 -18.48
CA PRO A 50 17.81 -26.55 -17.37
C PRO A 50 17.50 -25.25 -16.63
N ALA A 51 17.41 -25.38 -15.30
CA ALA A 51 17.11 -24.31 -14.37
C ALA A 51 18.16 -23.18 -14.46
N GLY A 52 17.73 -22.02 -14.95
CA GLY A 52 18.39 -20.75 -14.67
C GLY A 52 18.07 -20.30 -13.25
N GLU A 53 19.11 -20.05 -12.45
CA GLU A 53 19.02 -19.57 -11.08
C GLU A 53 18.18 -18.27 -10.97
N GLY A 54 17.25 -18.25 -10.01
CA GLY A 54 16.74 -17.00 -9.43
C GLY A 54 15.29 -16.61 -9.73
N GLN A 55 14.54 -17.33 -10.56
CA GLN A 55 13.14 -16.95 -10.81
C GLN A 55 12.22 -17.53 -9.71
N GLN A 56 12.07 -16.81 -8.60
CA GLN A 56 10.91 -17.00 -7.73
C GLN A 56 9.67 -16.57 -8.52
N VAL A 57 9.07 -17.51 -9.23
CA VAL A 57 7.76 -17.33 -9.86
C VAL A 57 6.75 -17.10 -8.75
N ALA A 58 6.35 -15.85 -8.57
CA ALA A 58 5.30 -15.44 -7.64
C ALA A 58 4.03 -16.30 -7.87
N PRO A 59 3.30 -16.66 -6.81
CA PRO A 59 2.12 -17.51 -6.92
C PRO A 59 1.06 -16.80 -7.76
N ARG A 60 0.76 -17.33 -8.96
CA ARG A 60 -0.36 -16.88 -9.80
C ARG A 60 -1.64 -16.89 -8.95
N GLY A 61 -2.24 -15.73 -8.69
CA GLY A 61 -3.56 -15.65 -8.05
C GLY A 61 -4.67 -16.11 -8.99
N ARG A 62 -5.77 -16.63 -8.44
CA ARG A 62 -7.04 -16.81 -9.18
C ARG A 62 -8.10 -15.96 -8.50
N PHE A 63 -9.08 -15.46 -9.26
CA PHE A 63 -10.32 -15.05 -8.63
C PHE A 63 -10.88 -16.28 -7.90
N GLY A 64 -10.99 -16.20 -6.58
CA GLY A 64 -11.63 -17.22 -5.77
C GLY A 64 -13.15 -17.06 -5.76
N ASN A 65 -13.80 -17.99 -5.06
CA ASN A 65 -15.24 -18.04 -4.78
C ASN A 65 -16.14 -18.48 -5.96
N VAL A 66 -16.02 -19.77 -6.33
CA VAL A 66 -16.78 -20.42 -7.42
C VAL A 66 -18.31 -20.19 -7.35
N ARG A 67 -18.90 -20.16 -6.14
CA ARG A 67 -20.34 -19.89 -5.98
C ARG A 67 -20.72 -18.47 -6.33
N GLU A 68 -19.92 -17.49 -5.92
CA GLU A 68 -20.13 -16.07 -6.20
C GLU A 68 -19.85 -15.76 -7.68
N GLN A 69 -18.86 -16.41 -8.26
CA GLN A 69 -18.59 -16.38 -9.71
C GLN A 69 -19.79 -16.87 -10.53
N LEU A 70 -20.51 -17.87 -10.05
CA LEU A 70 -21.73 -18.36 -10.69
C LEU A 70 -22.91 -17.38 -10.52
N ALA A 71 -23.05 -16.76 -9.35
CA ALA A 71 -24.06 -15.73 -9.11
C ALA A 71 -23.83 -14.51 -10.03
N VAL A 72 -22.60 -14.01 -10.10
CA VAL A 72 -22.22 -12.92 -11.03
C VAL A 72 -22.48 -13.30 -12.49
N ARG A 73 -22.24 -14.55 -12.89
CA ARG A 73 -22.49 -15.01 -14.27
C ARG A 73 -23.95 -15.31 -14.60
N ARG A 74 -24.82 -15.41 -13.60
CA ARG A 74 -26.26 -15.69 -13.79
C ARG A 74 -27.10 -14.44 -13.63
N GLU A 75 -26.71 -13.57 -12.72
CA GLU A 75 -27.58 -12.53 -12.21
C GLU A 75 -27.17 -11.10 -12.60
N PHE A 76 -25.99 -10.91 -13.21
CA PHE A 76 -25.54 -9.61 -13.72
C PHE A 76 -25.80 -9.50 -15.23
N PRO A 77 -25.82 -8.29 -15.81
CA PRO A 77 -25.78 -8.13 -17.26
C PRO A 77 -24.54 -8.82 -17.87
N ARG A 78 -24.67 -9.32 -19.10
CA ARG A 78 -23.61 -10.06 -19.81
C ARG A 78 -22.27 -9.31 -19.86
N ALA A 79 -22.31 -7.98 -19.89
CA ALA A 79 -21.13 -7.11 -19.86
C ALA A 79 -20.28 -7.26 -18.58
N PHE A 80 -20.84 -7.79 -17.49
CA PHE A 80 -20.17 -7.96 -16.20
C PHE A 80 -19.87 -9.43 -15.84
N HIS A 81 -20.28 -10.39 -16.67
CA HIS A 81 -20.02 -11.82 -16.45
C HIS A 81 -18.52 -12.16 -16.36
N TRP A 82 -17.65 -11.29 -16.85
CA TRP A 82 -16.20 -11.45 -16.73
C TRP A 82 -15.73 -11.37 -15.27
N LEU A 83 -16.43 -10.65 -14.38
CA LEU A 83 -16.16 -10.63 -12.92
C LEU A 83 -16.30 -12.04 -12.32
N GLY A 84 -17.17 -12.88 -12.89
CA GLY A 84 -17.35 -14.27 -12.48
C GLY A 84 -16.52 -15.28 -13.27
N ARG A 85 -15.51 -14.87 -14.05
CA ARG A 85 -14.61 -15.79 -14.75
C ARG A 85 -13.34 -16.04 -13.94
N ASP A 86 -12.84 -17.27 -14.01
CA ASP A 86 -11.47 -17.60 -13.58
C ASP A 86 -10.49 -16.94 -14.57
N MET A 87 -10.20 -15.66 -14.34
CA MET A 87 -9.24 -14.91 -15.15
C MET A 87 -7.86 -15.02 -14.53
N GLU A 88 -6.89 -15.52 -15.29
CA GLU A 88 -5.48 -15.45 -14.91
C GLU A 88 -4.98 -14.03 -15.10
N LEU A 89 -4.89 -13.27 -14.01
CA LEU A 89 -4.19 -11.99 -13.96
C LEU A 89 -2.71 -12.25 -14.22
N GLY A 90 -2.27 -12.08 -15.47
CA GLY A 90 -0.87 -12.30 -15.83
C GLY A 90 -0.61 -12.85 -17.23
N LYS A 91 -1.63 -13.23 -18.00
CA LYS A 91 -1.46 -13.41 -19.45
C LYS A 91 -1.56 -12.05 -20.12
N SER A 92 -0.43 -11.33 -20.17
CA SER A 92 0.06 -10.29 -21.11
C SER A 92 -0.89 -9.56 -22.08
N CYS A 93 -2.18 -9.48 -21.81
CA CYS A 93 -3.13 -8.80 -22.69
C CYS A 93 -3.14 -7.32 -22.29
N GLY A 94 -2.61 -6.45 -23.15
CA GLY A 94 -2.59 -4.98 -22.98
C GLY A 94 -3.96 -4.33 -22.78
N THR A 95 -5.03 -5.13 -22.86
CA THR A 95 -6.37 -4.78 -22.41
C THR A 95 -6.39 -4.46 -20.91
N TRP A 96 -5.69 -5.24 -20.06
CA TRP A 96 -5.75 -5.07 -18.60
C TRP A 96 -5.18 -3.74 -18.11
N SER A 97 -4.07 -3.28 -18.69
CA SER A 97 -3.51 -1.94 -18.43
C SER A 97 -4.44 -0.82 -18.89
N ARG A 98 -5.19 -1.02 -19.99
CA ARG A 98 -6.13 -0.03 -20.51
C ARG A 98 -7.39 0.15 -19.67
N TRP A 99 -7.80 -0.86 -18.89
CA TRP A 99 -9.03 -0.79 -18.10
C TRP A 99 -8.84 -0.28 -16.66
N GLN A 100 -7.61 -0.21 -16.13
CA GLN A 100 -7.30 0.09 -14.71
C GLN A 100 -8.07 1.29 -14.10
N PRO A 101 -8.23 2.44 -14.79
CA PRO A 101 -8.96 3.57 -14.24
C PRO A 101 -10.45 3.31 -14.06
N TYR A 102 -11.04 2.43 -14.88
CA TYR A 102 -12.48 2.17 -14.89
C TYR A 102 -12.94 1.22 -13.79
N TRP A 103 -12.03 0.45 -13.18
CA TRP A 103 -12.38 -0.53 -12.15
C TRP A 103 -12.87 0.13 -10.87
N ALA A 104 -12.28 1.27 -10.50
CA ALA A 104 -12.71 2.05 -9.35
C ALA A 104 -14.13 2.61 -9.53
N PHE A 105 -14.60 2.80 -10.77
CA PHE A 105 -15.99 3.18 -11.04
C PHE A 105 -16.96 1.99 -11.03
N VAL A 106 -16.49 0.79 -11.35
CA VAL A 106 -17.31 -0.43 -11.30
C VAL A 106 -17.45 -0.94 -9.88
N LEU A 107 -16.38 -0.86 -9.08
CA LEU A 107 -16.31 -1.37 -7.70
C LEU A 107 -15.81 -0.28 -6.72
N PRO A 108 -16.53 0.84 -6.55
CA PRO A 108 -16.06 2.01 -5.81
C PRO A 108 -15.88 1.80 -4.30
N TYR A 109 -16.43 0.73 -3.74
CA TYR A 109 -16.29 0.39 -2.32
C TYR A 109 -15.27 -0.72 -2.07
N GLU A 110 -14.68 -1.30 -3.11
CA GLU A 110 -13.84 -2.50 -3.03
C GLU A 110 -12.38 -2.20 -3.37
N ARG A 111 -11.90 -1.03 -2.97
CA ARG A 111 -10.53 -0.59 -3.23
C ARG A 111 -9.47 -1.59 -2.78
N GLU A 112 -9.72 -2.36 -1.71
CA GLU A 112 -8.81 -3.42 -1.26
C GLU A 112 -8.75 -4.61 -2.22
N VAL A 113 -9.91 -5.01 -2.75
CA VAL A 113 -9.99 -6.08 -3.76
C VAL A 113 -9.30 -5.62 -5.04
N LEU A 114 -9.55 -4.38 -5.46
CA LEU A 114 -8.89 -3.78 -6.62
C LEU A 114 -7.37 -3.65 -6.43
N ALA A 115 -6.92 -3.24 -5.24
CA ALA A 115 -5.50 -3.19 -4.91
C ALA A 115 -4.85 -4.57 -4.99
N ASP A 116 -5.52 -5.62 -4.50
CA ASP A 116 -5.04 -6.99 -4.62
C ASP A 116 -4.95 -7.42 -6.10
N TRP A 117 -5.92 -7.02 -6.93
CA TRP A 117 -5.93 -7.31 -8.37
C TRP A 117 -4.80 -6.60 -9.13
N LEU A 118 -4.45 -5.39 -8.70
CA LEU A 118 -3.39 -4.61 -9.33
C LEU A 118 -1.99 -4.99 -8.86
N HIS A 119 -1.84 -5.60 -7.68
CA HIS A 119 -0.53 -5.87 -7.08
C HIS A 119 0.46 -6.56 -8.03
N ASP A 120 0.12 -7.74 -8.55
CA ASP A 120 1.04 -8.52 -9.40
C ASP A 120 1.33 -7.83 -10.75
N PRO A 121 0.34 -7.27 -11.47
CA PRO A 121 0.59 -6.44 -12.64
C PRO A 121 1.51 -5.25 -12.36
N MET A 122 1.33 -4.57 -11.22
CA MET A 122 2.15 -3.42 -10.84
C MET A 122 3.60 -3.82 -10.55
N VAL A 123 3.82 -4.90 -9.79
CA VAL A 123 5.17 -5.39 -9.50
C VAL A 123 5.92 -5.72 -10.79
N LYS A 124 5.29 -6.44 -11.73
CA LYS A 124 5.89 -6.72 -13.05
C LYS A 124 6.10 -5.45 -13.87
N GLY A 125 5.15 -4.52 -13.81
CA GLY A 125 5.26 -3.23 -14.47
C GLY A 125 6.47 -2.43 -13.97
N VAL A 126 6.71 -2.42 -12.65
CA VAL A 126 7.89 -1.78 -12.04
C VAL A 126 9.18 -2.51 -12.42
N GLU A 127 9.18 -3.84 -12.44
CA GLU A 127 10.32 -4.67 -12.86
C GLU A 127 10.70 -4.41 -14.32
N TRP A 128 9.70 -4.29 -15.21
CA TRP A 128 9.89 -4.04 -16.64
C TRP A 128 9.89 -2.55 -16.99
N GLU A 129 9.90 -1.67 -15.99
CA GLU A 129 9.91 -0.21 -16.17
C GLU A 129 8.82 0.30 -17.13
N SER A 130 7.65 -0.35 -17.07
CA SER A 130 6.48 0.00 -17.84
C SER A 130 5.89 1.34 -17.38
N ARG A 131 5.18 2.02 -18.28
CA ARG A 131 4.45 3.25 -18.00
C ARG A 131 3.02 2.94 -17.55
N ASP A 132 2.44 3.90 -16.84
CA ASP A 132 1.04 3.90 -16.38
C ASP A 132 0.71 2.73 -15.46
N VAL A 133 1.72 2.21 -14.75
CA VAL A 133 1.57 1.10 -13.81
C VAL A 133 0.87 1.53 -12.53
N ALA A 134 1.00 2.80 -12.15
CA ALA A 134 0.47 3.36 -10.91
C ALA A 134 -0.65 4.40 -11.14
N ALA A 135 -1.06 4.62 -12.40
CA ALA A 135 -2.05 5.62 -12.78
C ALA A 135 -3.40 5.46 -12.07
N ALA A 136 -3.76 4.25 -11.64
CA ALA A 136 -5.01 3.98 -10.92
C ALA A 136 -4.94 4.29 -9.41
N LEU A 137 -3.74 4.49 -8.83
CA LEU A 137 -3.58 4.65 -7.38
C LEU A 137 -4.33 5.86 -6.81
N PRO A 138 -4.31 7.07 -7.42
CA PRO A 138 -5.07 8.21 -6.90
C PRO A 138 -6.57 7.91 -6.84
N VAL A 139 -7.12 7.30 -7.90
CA VAL A 139 -8.54 6.95 -7.97
C VAL A 139 -8.92 5.90 -6.92
N LEU A 140 -8.02 4.94 -6.63
CA LEU A 140 -8.23 3.96 -5.56
C LEU A 140 -8.13 4.57 -4.15
N ALA A 141 -7.29 5.60 -3.97
CA ALA A 141 -7.19 6.34 -2.72
C ALA A 141 -8.42 7.21 -2.47
N GLU A 142 -9.04 7.75 -3.53
CA GLU A 142 -10.31 8.48 -3.46
C GLU A 142 -11.51 7.58 -3.21
N ALA A 143 -11.48 6.35 -3.72
CA ALA A 143 -12.54 5.37 -3.56
C ALA A 143 -12.80 5.06 -2.07
N GLU A 144 -14.07 4.83 -1.73
CA GLU A 144 -14.47 4.48 -0.37
C GLU A 144 -14.09 3.03 -0.04
N GLY A 145 -13.88 2.73 1.24
CA GLY A 145 -13.65 1.36 1.71
C GLY A 145 -14.95 0.68 2.15
N ALA A 146 -15.12 -0.60 1.85
CA ALA A 146 -16.25 -1.41 2.31
C ALA A 146 -16.41 -1.48 3.85
N HIS A 147 -15.39 -1.09 4.62
CA HIS A 147 -15.39 -1.13 6.08
C HIS A 147 -16.06 0.09 6.77
N GLY A 148 -16.67 1.00 6.02
CA GLY A 148 -17.32 2.22 6.54
C GLY A 148 -18.81 2.08 6.93
N HIS A 149 -19.31 0.93 7.38
CA HIS A 149 -20.73 0.79 7.78
C HIS A 149 -21.07 1.25 9.20
N ALA A 150 -20.13 1.90 9.90
CA ALA A 150 -20.45 2.63 11.12
C ALA A 150 -19.45 3.78 11.36
N GLY A 151 -19.71 4.95 10.78
CA GLY A 151 -19.34 6.25 11.37
C GLY A 151 -17.86 6.57 11.63
N HIS A 152 -16.91 5.78 11.15
CA HIS A 152 -15.49 6.13 11.18
C HIS A 152 -14.79 5.47 9.99
N ASP A 153 -14.26 6.31 9.09
CA ASP A 153 -13.36 5.88 8.02
C ASP A 153 -12.04 5.47 8.65
N GLY A 154 -11.97 4.21 9.06
CA GLY A 154 -10.73 3.60 9.54
C GLY A 154 -9.64 3.63 8.45
N PRO A 155 -8.40 3.30 8.81
CA PRO A 155 -7.31 3.24 7.85
C PRO A 155 -7.65 2.33 6.66
N ALA A 156 -7.15 2.69 5.48
CA ALA A 156 -7.18 1.81 4.33
C ALA A 156 -6.53 0.46 4.68
N GLY A 157 -6.95 -0.58 3.99
CA GLY A 157 -6.43 -1.91 4.25
C GLY A 157 -4.98 -2.06 3.76
N HIS A 158 -4.40 -3.18 4.17
CA HIS A 158 -3.01 -3.51 3.90
C HIS A 158 -2.68 -3.58 2.40
N ARG A 159 -3.63 -4.03 1.56
CA ARG A 159 -3.35 -4.23 0.13
C ARG A 159 -3.18 -2.91 -0.58
N LEU A 160 -4.00 -1.91 -0.26
CA LEU A 160 -3.86 -0.56 -0.82
C LEU A 160 -2.50 0.05 -0.46
N HIS A 161 -2.08 -0.04 0.81
CA HIS A 161 -0.77 0.44 1.24
C HIS A 161 0.39 -0.26 0.50
N ARG A 162 0.30 -1.57 0.29
CA ARG A 162 1.32 -2.32 -0.45
C ARG A 162 1.46 -1.84 -1.89
N VAL A 163 0.36 -1.66 -2.63
CA VAL A 163 0.43 -1.19 -4.02
C VAL A 163 0.89 0.26 -4.15
N VAL A 164 0.58 1.12 -3.17
CA VAL A 164 1.18 2.45 -3.07
C VAL A 164 2.70 2.35 -2.93
N GLY A 165 3.19 1.48 -2.04
CA GLY A 165 4.62 1.22 -1.88
C GLY A 165 5.30 0.70 -3.16
N VAL A 166 4.62 -0.16 -3.93
CA VAL A 166 5.10 -0.62 -5.24
C VAL A 166 5.19 0.55 -6.23
N GLY A 167 4.15 1.39 -6.33
CA GLY A 167 4.12 2.55 -7.22
C GLY A 167 5.22 3.57 -6.92
N MET A 168 5.52 3.82 -5.64
CA MET A 168 6.66 4.68 -5.22
C MET A 168 8.01 4.15 -5.73
N GLY A 169 8.11 2.86 -6.00
CA GLY A 169 9.29 2.18 -6.55
C GLY A 169 9.43 2.26 -8.08
N SER A 170 8.52 2.93 -8.80
CA SER A 170 8.54 2.99 -10.25
C SER A 170 9.76 3.76 -10.81
N ALA A 171 10.31 3.26 -11.93
CA ALA A 171 11.32 3.99 -12.71
C ALA A 171 10.74 5.26 -13.35
N VAL A 172 9.47 5.19 -13.75
CA VAL A 172 8.75 6.26 -14.44
C VAL A 172 8.33 7.32 -13.42
N ALA A 173 8.67 8.59 -13.71
CA ALA A 173 8.40 9.70 -12.79
C ALA A 173 6.91 9.92 -12.55
N ASP A 174 6.09 9.83 -13.61
CA ASP A 174 4.64 10.03 -13.54
C ASP A 174 3.97 8.97 -12.65
N ASP A 175 4.41 7.70 -12.75
CA ASP A 175 3.91 6.62 -11.89
C ASP A 175 4.31 6.81 -10.41
N ARG A 176 5.54 7.27 -10.16
CA ARG A 176 5.91 7.64 -8.78
C ARG A 176 5.08 8.80 -8.26
N LEU A 177 4.81 9.80 -9.09
CA LEU A 177 3.98 10.95 -8.71
C LEU A 177 2.55 10.50 -8.38
N ALA A 178 1.94 9.64 -9.20
CA ALA A 178 0.63 9.06 -8.92
C ALA A 178 0.60 8.30 -7.57
N ALA A 179 1.68 7.59 -7.22
CA ALA A 179 1.80 6.94 -5.91
C ALA A 179 1.95 7.95 -4.75
N VAL A 180 2.66 9.07 -4.97
CA VAL A 180 2.77 10.17 -4.00
C VAL A 180 1.41 10.85 -3.81
N ASP A 181 0.66 11.09 -4.87
CA ASP A 181 -0.68 11.68 -4.80
C ASP A 181 -1.63 10.77 -4.01
N ALA A 182 -1.58 9.46 -4.26
CA ALA A 182 -2.35 8.47 -3.49
C ALA A 182 -1.97 8.46 -2.00
N LEU A 183 -0.67 8.51 -1.68
CA LEU A 183 -0.17 8.64 -0.31
C LEU A 183 -0.72 9.88 0.39
N LEU A 184 -0.65 11.04 -0.27
CA LEU A 184 -1.10 12.31 0.29
C LEU A 184 -2.63 12.35 0.42
N MET A 185 -3.37 11.77 -0.52
CA MET A 185 -4.83 11.63 -0.47
C MET A 185 -5.25 10.79 0.74
N LEU A 186 -4.64 9.61 0.94
CA LEU A 186 -4.91 8.78 2.11
C LEU A 186 -4.58 9.51 3.42
N ALA A 187 -3.48 10.25 3.46
CA ALA A 187 -3.10 11.05 4.63
C ALA A 187 -4.12 12.15 4.92
N ALA A 188 -4.53 12.91 3.90
CA ALA A 188 -5.49 14.00 4.03
C ALA A 188 -6.87 13.51 4.50
N ARG A 189 -7.24 12.29 4.11
CA ARG A 189 -8.49 11.64 4.52
C ARG A 189 -8.42 10.95 5.89
N GLY A 190 -7.27 10.94 6.56
CA GLY A 190 -7.07 10.19 7.80
C GLY A 190 -7.09 8.67 7.62
N GLN A 191 -6.98 8.19 6.37
CA GLN A 191 -7.05 6.78 5.99
C GLN A 191 -5.66 6.15 5.80
N LEU A 192 -4.57 6.89 5.99
CA LEU A 192 -3.21 6.38 5.91
C LEU A 192 -2.80 5.66 7.20
N ASP A 193 -2.60 4.35 7.13
CA ASP A 193 -1.84 3.59 8.13
C ASP A 193 -0.35 3.71 7.82
N HIS A 194 0.27 4.75 8.39
CA HIS A 194 1.68 5.04 8.22
C HIS A 194 2.59 3.87 8.63
N ARG A 195 2.19 3.11 9.64
CA ARG A 195 2.97 1.98 10.16
C ARG A 195 2.92 0.81 9.18
N VAL A 196 1.74 0.46 8.68
CA VAL A 196 1.60 -0.60 7.67
C VAL A 196 2.39 -0.22 6.42
N LEU A 197 2.24 1.00 5.90
CA LEU A 197 3.01 1.42 4.73
C LEU A 197 4.53 1.38 4.99
N GLY A 198 4.99 1.85 6.14
CA GLY A 198 6.41 1.82 6.48
C GLY A 198 6.98 0.40 6.52
N LEU A 199 6.25 -0.54 7.11
CA LEU A 199 6.65 -1.96 7.14
C LEU A 199 6.66 -2.57 5.74
N GLU A 200 5.65 -2.28 4.92
CA GLU A 200 5.58 -2.72 3.53
C GLU A 200 6.74 -2.17 2.69
N LEU A 201 7.11 -0.91 2.86
CA LEU A 201 8.27 -0.33 2.16
C LEU A 201 9.57 -1.03 2.55
N ALA A 202 9.76 -1.35 3.83
CA ALA A 202 10.92 -2.11 4.28
C ALA A 202 10.93 -3.53 3.68
N ASP A 203 9.77 -4.20 3.64
CA ASP A 203 9.60 -5.52 3.03
C ASP A 203 9.94 -5.50 1.53
N LEU A 204 9.35 -4.57 0.77
CA LEU A 204 9.55 -4.43 -0.67
C LEU A 204 11.02 -4.14 -1.02
N VAL A 205 11.69 -3.28 -0.24
CA VAL A 205 13.12 -2.99 -0.45
C VAL A 205 13.99 -4.21 -0.12
N ASN A 206 13.74 -4.87 1.01
CA ASN A 206 14.55 -6.01 1.45
C ASN A 206 14.43 -7.22 0.53
N HIS A 207 13.28 -7.38 -0.15
CA HIS A 207 13.08 -8.42 -1.16
C HIS A 207 13.44 -7.99 -2.58
N GLY A 208 13.97 -6.77 -2.77
CA GLY A 208 14.40 -6.27 -4.07
C GLY A 208 13.26 -5.98 -5.05
N VAL A 209 12.02 -5.86 -4.57
CA VAL A 209 10.85 -5.51 -5.39
C VAL A 209 10.93 -4.06 -5.84
N VAL A 210 11.46 -3.18 -4.98
CA VAL A 210 11.64 -1.76 -5.28
C VAL A 210 13.04 -1.30 -4.88
N MET A 211 13.57 -0.35 -5.64
CA MET A 211 14.88 0.23 -5.37
C MET A 211 14.81 1.28 -4.26
N PRO A 212 15.65 1.23 -3.22
CA PRO A 212 15.60 2.20 -2.12
C PRO A 212 15.83 3.66 -2.57
N THR A 213 16.57 3.87 -3.67
CA THR A 213 16.77 5.21 -4.24
C THR A 213 15.47 5.81 -4.79
N ARG A 214 14.60 5.00 -5.41
CA ARG A 214 13.31 5.43 -5.97
C ARG A 214 12.31 5.73 -4.87
N ILE A 215 12.30 4.91 -3.82
CA ILE A 215 11.53 5.19 -2.61
C ILE A 215 11.97 6.52 -1.99
N ALA A 216 13.29 6.77 -1.90
CA ALA A 216 13.79 8.05 -1.44
C ALA A 216 13.36 9.22 -2.34
N ASP A 217 13.36 9.07 -3.67
CA ASP A 217 12.84 10.09 -4.59
C ASP A 217 11.36 10.41 -4.31
N ALA A 218 10.50 9.40 -4.18
CA ALA A 218 9.08 9.57 -3.90
C ALA A 218 8.83 10.25 -2.54
N LEU A 219 9.54 9.83 -1.49
CA LEU A 219 9.45 10.42 -0.16
C LEU A 219 9.94 11.88 -0.15
N HIS A 220 10.99 12.19 -0.92
CA HIS A 220 11.49 13.55 -1.06
C HIS A 220 10.50 14.45 -1.80
N THR A 221 9.82 13.95 -2.84
CA THR A 221 8.74 14.68 -3.52
C THR A 221 7.62 15.02 -2.55
N ALA A 222 7.15 14.06 -1.76
CA ALA A 222 6.11 14.30 -0.76
C ALA A 222 6.56 15.31 0.32
N ALA A 223 7.77 15.16 0.85
CA ALA A 223 8.33 16.06 1.86
C ALA A 223 8.50 17.50 1.33
N SER A 224 8.98 17.66 0.10
CA SER A 224 9.14 18.96 -0.55
C SER A 224 7.81 19.67 -0.81
N GLY A 225 6.72 18.91 -0.92
CA GLY A 225 5.34 19.42 -0.93
C GLY A 225 4.81 19.85 0.44
N GLY A 226 5.63 19.80 1.50
CA GLY A 226 5.27 20.19 2.87
C GLY A 226 4.83 19.04 3.77
N ALA A 227 4.75 17.80 3.27
CA ALA A 227 4.26 16.65 4.03
C ALA A 227 5.33 16.00 4.95
N TYR A 228 6.19 16.81 5.58
CA TYR A 228 7.31 16.31 6.40
C TYR A 228 6.86 15.39 7.54
N ALA A 229 5.77 15.73 8.23
CA ALA A 229 5.23 14.92 9.33
C ALA A 229 4.69 13.57 8.83
N THR A 230 3.94 13.55 7.73
CA THR A 230 3.42 12.33 7.11
C THR A 230 4.56 11.42 6.65
N VAL A 231 5.55 11.99 5.97
CA VAL A 231 6.73 11.26 5.50
C VAL A 231 7.52 10.68 6.68
N TRP A 232 7.71 11.45 7.76
CA TRP A 232 8.31 10.94 8.98
C TRP A 232 7.54 9.75 9.57
N SER A 233 6.21 9.88 9.71
CA SER A 233 5.36 8.81 10.25
C SER A 233 5.42 7.52 9.43
N VAL A 234 5.69 7.59 8.12
CA VAL A 234 5.89 6.41 7.25
C VAL A 234 7.32 5.86 7.35
N ILE A 235 8.34 6.72 7.31
CA ILE A 235 9.73 6.28 7.33
C ILE A 235 10.14 5.71 8.69
N GLY A 236 9.69 6.30 9.80
CA GLY A 236 10.04 5.87 11.15
C GLY A 236 9.85 4.36 11.38
N PRO A 237 8.67 3.80 11.10
CA PRO A 237 8.39 2.36 11.15
C PRO A 237 9.21 1.51 10.15
N ALA A 238 9.63 2.07 9.01
CA ALA A 238 10.42 1.36 7.99
C ALA A 238 11.90 1.20 8.40
N LEU A 239 12.45 2.20 9.09
CA LEU A 239 13.89 2.28 9.41
C LEU A 239 14.47 1.04 10.11
N PRO A 240 13.82 0.43 11.12
CA PRO A 240 14.38 -0.75 11.78
C PRO A 240 14.58 -1.93 10.81
N GLY A 241 13.65 -2.13 9.87
CA GLY A 241 13.73 -3.18 8.84
C GLY A 241 14.81 -2.88 7.80
N LEU A 242 14.98 -1.61 7.44
CA LEU A 242 15.96 -1.16 6.46
C LEU A 242 17.40 -1.14 7.01
N ILE A 243 17.58 -0.83 8.30
CA ILE A 243 18.89 -0.82 8.98
C ILE A 243 19.42 -2.24 9.17
N ARG A 244 18.54 -3.20 9.47
CA ARG A 244 18.89 -4.61 9.68
C ARG A 244 19.00 -5.43 8.39
N SER A 245 18.84 -4.81 7.22
CA SER A 245 18.88 -5.53 5.95
C SER A 245 20.24 -6.22 5.73
N VAL A 246 20.21 -7.43 5.20
CA VAL A 246 21.40 -8.18 4.79
C VAL A 246 21.20 -8.65 3.35
N PRO A 247 22.00 -8.19 2.37
CA PRO A 247 23.08 -7.20 2.50
C PRO A 247 22.56 -5.78 2.83
N VAL A 248 23.47 -4.90 3.26
CA VAL A 248 23.12 -3.51 3.57
C VAL A 248 22.62 -2.79 2.30
N ASN A 249 21.45 -2.16 2.40
CA ASN A 249 20.83 -1.42 1.31
C ASN A 249 21.71 -0.23 0.88
N ARG A 250 22.21 -0.24 -0.37
CA ARG A 250 23.07 0.84 -0.91
C ARG A 250 22.40 2.22 -0.90
N GLY A 251 21.06 2.28 -0.92
CA GLY A 251 20.29 3.53 -0.84
C GLY A 251 19.93 3.99 0.58
N LEU A 252 20.32 3.25 1.62
CA LEU A 252 19.94 3.55 3.02
C LEU A 252 20.35 4.96 3.45
N GLY A 253 21.54 5.43 3.03
CA GLY A 253 22.02 6.76 3.39
C GLY A 253 21.11 7.90 2.87
N ARG A 254 20.46 7.71 1.72
CA ARG A 254 19.52 8.68 1.16
C ARG A 254 18.19 8.70 1.92
N ILE A 255 17.67 7.52 2.27
CA ILE A 255 16.47 7.39 3.11
C ILE A 255 16.71 8.03 4.48
N LEU A 256 17.87 7.76 5.12
CA LEU A 256 18.24 8.36 6.40
C LEU A 256 18.38 9.90 6.32
N ALA A 257 18.85 10.43 5.18
CA ALA A 257 18.92 11.88 4.98
C ALA A 257 17.53 12.52 5.00
N ILE A 258 16.56 11.92 4.29
CA ILE A 258 15.17 12.39 4.25
C ILE A 258 14.52 12.23 5.63
N ALA A 259 14.77 11.10 6.31
CA ALA A 259 14.28 10.86 7.67
C ALA A 259 14.77 11.94 8.63
N ALA A 260 16.06 12.28 8.58
CA ALA A 260 16.64 13.33 9.41
C ALA A 260 16.02 14.71 9.12
N GLU A 261 15.88 15.07 7.83
CA GLU A 261 15.23 16.33 7.45
C GLU A 261 13.77 16.40 7.93
N CYS A 262 13.01 15.31 7.77
CA CYS A 262 11.63 15.27 8.22
C CYS A 262 11.52 15.35 9.74
N ALA A 263 12.39 14.66 10.49
CA ALA A 263 12.44 14.74 11.94
C ALA A 263 12.77 16.16 12.44
N GLU A 264 13.74 16.84 11.81
CA GLU A 264 14.11 18.21 12.14
C GLU A 264 12.98 19.21 11.92
N ARG A 265 12.18 19.03 10.85
CA ARG A 265 11.11 19.96 10.49
C ARG A 265 9.76 19.66 11.15
N SER A 266 9.51 18.41 11.55
CA SER A 266 8.23 18.00 12.13
C SER A 266 8.24 17.83 13.64
N LEU A 267 9.42 17.89 14.30
CA LEU A 267 9.60 17.76 15.75
C LEU A 267 8.76 16.60 16.34
N PRO A 268 8.94 15.36 15.87
CA PRO A 268 8.06 14.27 16.24
C PRO A 268 8.23 13.96 17.74
N ALA A 269 7.21 14.32 18.52
CA ALA A 269 7.19 14.09 19.96
C ALA A 269 6.99 12.61 20.29
N GLY A 270 7.70 12.09 21.30
CA GLY A 270 7.48 10.74 21.83
C GLY A 270 7.99 9.60 20.95
N VAL A 271 8.87 9.87 19.98
CA VAL A 271 9.53 8.80 19.21
C VAL A 271 10.51 8.07 20.12
N GLY A 272 10.20 6.81 20.45
CA GLY A 272 11.11 5.92 21.15
C GLY A 272 12.39 5.61 20.35
N GLU A 273 13.36 4.95 20.97
CA GLU A 273 14.59 4.59 20.28
C GLU A 273 14.33 3.75 19.02
N ILE A 274 14.96 4.12 17.89
CA ILE A 274 14.89 3.36 16.65
C ILE A 274 15.92 2.22 16.72
N PRO A 275 15.49 0.94 16.72
CA PRO A 275 16.42 -0.18 16.85
C PRO A 275 17.51 -0.19 15.76
N GLY A 276 18.76 -0.34 16.17
CA GLY A 276 19.93 -0.36 15.28
C GLY A 276 20.46 1.01 14.83
N LEU A 277 19.72 2.11 15.08
CA LEU A 277 20.16 3.46 14.69
C LEU A 277 21.40 3.91 15.47
N ALA A 278 21.41 3.69 16.79
CA ALA A 278 22.53 4.08 17.65
C ALA A 278 23.82 3.35 17.26
N GLU A 279 23.73 2.05 17.00
CA GLU A 279 24.84 1.22 16.53
C GLU A 279 25.34 1.68 15.17
N LEU A 280 24.45 1.93 14.20
CA LEU A 280 24.81 2.43 12.88
C LEU A 280 25.53 3.79 12.96
N ALA A 281 25.04 4.69 13.81
CA ALA A 281 25.64 6.01 14.03
C ALA A 281 26.99 5.94 14.77
N ALA A 282 27.27 4.87 15.53
CA ALA A 282 28.52 4.67 16.25
C ALA A 282 29.63 4.02 15.39
N ARG A 283 29.29 3.50 14.20
CA ARG A 283 30.29 2.88 13.32
C ARG A 283 31.34 3.90 12.90
N LYS A 284 32.60 3.47 12.85
CA LYS A 284 33.69 4.25 12.25
C LYS A 284 33.49 4.29 10.74
N GLY A 285 33.44 5.48 10.15
CA GLY A 285 33.36 5.66 8.71
C GLY A 285 32.71 6.99 8.33
N THR A 286 32.94 7.41 7.08
CA THR A 286 32.39 8.63 6.49
C THR A 286 31.26 8.35 5.50
N SER A 287 30.73 7.11 5.49
CA SER A 287 29.64 6.76 4.59
C SER A 287 28.41 7.62 4.90
N GLN A 288 27.65 7.95 3.85
CA GLN A 288 26.42 8.74 3.98
C GLN A 288 25.47 8.13 5.01
N ALA A 289 25.35 6.80 5.06
CA ALA A 289 24.50 6.11 6.03
C ALA A 289 24.91 6.38 7.49
N VAL A 290 26.21 6.33 7.82
CA VAL A 290 26.71 6.62 9.17
C VAL A 290 26.48 8.09 9.54
N VAL A 291 26.82 9.01 8.62
CA VAL A 291 26.67 10.46 8.83
C VAL A 291 25.20 10.83 9.08
N GLN A 292 24.30 10.34 8.22
CA GLN A 292 22.87 10.67 8.32
C GLN A 292 22.19 9.93 9.49
N ALA A 293 22.64 8.73 9.86
CA ALA A 293 22.20 8.08 11.09
C ALA A 293 22.53 8.92 12.33
N GLY A 294 23.75 9.48 12.39
CA GLY A 294 24.16 10.40 13.45
C GLY A 294 23.33 11.69 13.47
N ARG A 295 23.02 12.26 12.29
CA ARG A 295 22.14 13.43 12.15
C ARG A 295 20.73 13.14 12.68
N LEU A 296 20.14 12.05 12.23
CA LEU A 296 18.81 11.63 12.68
C LEU A 296 18.77 11.42 14.19
N ARG A 297 19.76 10.73 14.76
CA ARG A 297 19.84 10.52 16.22
C ARG A 297 19.84 11.84 16.99
N ARG A 298 20.60 12.84 16.52
CA ARG A 298 20.63 14.17 17.15
C ARG A 298 19.27 14.88 17.04
N ALA A 299 18.62 14.82 15.88
CA ALA A 299 17.29 15.40 15.69
C ALA A 299 16.26 14.80 16.65
N LEU A 300 16.30 13.49 16.87
CA LEU A 300 15.39 12.79 17.79
C LEU A 300 15.67 13.11 19.26
N SER A 301 16.94 13.29 19.65
CA SER A 301 17.30 13.70 21.01
C SER A 301 17.01 15.19 21.31
N ALA A 302 16.88 16.02 20.28
CA ALA A 302 16.60 17.44 20.42
C ALA A 302 15.09 17.74 20.59
N ALA A 303 14.19 16.80 20.28
CA ALA A 303 12.76 16.93 20.49
C ALA A 303 12.45 16.83 22.00
N PRO A 304 12.09 17.92 22.70
CA PRO A 304 11.93 17.88 24.15
C PRO A 304 10.63 17.18 24.52
N GLY A 305 10.70 16.24 25.47
CA GLY A 305 9.61 16.05 26.42
C GLY A 305 9.50 17.34 27.25
N SER A 306 8.34 17.99 27.21
CA SER A 306 8.07 19.20 27.98
C SER A 306 8.21 18.92 29.48
N THR A 307 9.34 19.34 30.06
CA THR A 307 9.44 19.68 31.48
C THR A 307 10.18 21.00 31.56
N ASP A 308 9.45 22.09 31.30
CA ASP A 308 9.88 23.41 31.73
C ASP A 308 8.90 23.84 32.82
N THR A 309 9.18 23.40 34.04
CA THR A 309 8.67 24.02 35.26
C THR A 309 9.46 25.32 35.42
N PRO A 310 8.83 26.50 35.33
CA PRO A 310 9.58 27.74 35.52
C PRO A 310 10.08 27.83 36.97
N PRO A 311 11.33 28.28 37.20
CA PRO A 311 11.84 28.49 38.54
C PRO A 311 11.13 29.70 39.18
N GLY A 312 10.95 29.58 40.49
CA GLY A 312 10.08 30.44 41.30
C GLY A 312 10.32 31.94 41.16
N GLY A 313 9.21 32.68 41.09
CA GLY A 313 9.15 34.09 41.43
C GLY A 313 8.88 34.25 42.92
N THR A 314 9.93 34.39 43.73
CA THR A 314 9.86 35.03 45.04
C THR A 314 9.99 36.55 44.88
N THR A 315 9.00 37.26 45.45
CA THR A 315 9.06 38.58 46.12
C THR A 315 9.78 39.73 45.42
N HIS A 316 9.01 40.78 45.07
CA HIS A 316 9.03 42.05 45.80
C HIS A 316 7.71 42.80 45.61
#